data_AF-A0A158N8R0-F1
#
_entry.id   AF-A0A158N8R0-F1
#
_cell.length_a   1.000
_cell.length_b   1.000
_cell.length_c   1.000
_cell.angle_alpha   90.00
_cell.angle_beta   90.00
_cell.angle_gamma   90.00
#
_symmetry.space_group_name_H-M   'P 1'
#
loop_
_entity.id
_entity.type
_entity.pdbx_description
1 polymer ?
#
loop_
_entity_poly.entity_id
_entity_poly.type
_entity_poly.pdbx_seq_one_letter_code
_entity_poly.pdbx_strand_id
1 'polypeptide(L)'
;MTILAAWRFTTNANIASQTRKIAMSLNEQQRKQLLQPLIDKGWRVIEDRDAIRKNLQFKNFYEAFGFMTQVAMYAEKMNHHPEWFNVYNKIEVTLSSHDVNGLSERDIKLACFIEELSNK
;
A
#
# COMPACT_ATOMS: atom_id res chain seq x y z
N MET A 1 15.33 19.95 49.66
CA MET A 1 16.36 18.91 49.38
C MET A 1 15.86 18.08 48.22
N THR A 2 16.36 18.32 47.01
CA THR A 2 15.83 17.75 45.76
C THR A 2 16.88 16.78 45.21
N ILE A 3 16.57 15.49 45.18
CA ILE A 3 17.43 14.45 44.61
C ILE A 3 16.96 14.22 43.16
N LEU A 4 17.76 14.66 42.18
CA LEU A 4 17.60 14.25 40.78
C LEU A 4 18.18 12.84 40.61
N ALA A 5 17.34 11.87 40.27
CA ALA A 5 17.76 10.56 39.79
C ALA A 5 17.75 10.56 38.25
N ALA A 6 18.94 10.47 37.64
CA ALA A 6 19.09 10.29 36.21
C ALA A 6 19.07 8.80 35.85
N TRP A 7 18.03 8.36 35.13
CA TRP A 7 17.99 7.02 34.52
C TRP A 7 18.76 7.06 33.19
N ARG A 8 19.91 6.37 33.14
CA ARG A 8 20.61 6.06 31.90
C ARG A 8 20.06 4.74 31.36
N PHE A 9 19.25 4.81 30.31
CA PHE A 9 18.93 3.63 29.49
C PHE A 9 20.08 3.38 28.51
N THR A 10 20.83 2.30 28.72
CA THR A 10 21.73 1.73 27.72
C THR A 10 20.91 0.86 26.79
N THR A 11 20.58 1.34 25.59
CA THR A 11 20.03 0.48 24.53
C THR A 11 21.19 -0.19 23.80
N ASN A 12 21.31 -1.52 23.97
CA ASN A 12 22.11 -2.36 23.08
C ASN A 12 21.42 -2.40 21.71
N ALA A 13 21.96 -1.64 20.76
CA ALA A 13 21.55 -1.66 19.37
C ALA A 13 22.13 -2.89 18.67
N ASN A 14 21.43 -4.03 18.74
CA ASN A 14 21.62 -5.11 17.78
C ASN A 14 20.92 -4.71 16.47
N ILE A 15 21.61 -3.93 15.64
CA ILE A 15 21.18 -3.60 14.28
C ILE A 15 21.50 -4.81 13.41
N ALA A 16 20.54 -5.73 13.31
CA ALA A 16 20.54 -6.72 12.24
C ALA A 16 20.37 -5.96 10.92
N SER A 17 21.43 -5.89 10.11
CA SER A 17 21.40 -5.42 8.73
C SER A 17 20.47 -6.31 7.91
N GLN A 18 19.20 -5.91 7.79
CA GLN A 18 18.33 -6.41 6.73
C GLN A 18 18.86 -5.84 5.42
N THR A 19 19.50 -6.68 4.61
CA THR A 19 19.75 -6.38 3.19
C THR A 19 18.41 -6.00 2.58
N ARG A 20 18.21 -4.70 2.27
CA ARG A 20 17.05 -4.24 1.53
C ARG A 20 17.09 -4.95 0.19
N LYS A 21 16.20 -5.93 -0.03
CA LYS A 21 15.95 -6.45 -1.38
C LYS A 21 15.60 -5.25 -2.23
N ILE A 22 16.41 -4.96 -3.24
CA ILE A 22 16.14 -3.90 -4.20
C ILE A 22 14.79 -4.23 -4.83
N ALA A 23 13.82 -3.34 -4.68
CA ALA A 23 12.55 -3.51 -5.33
C ALA A 23 12.79 -3.53 -6.85
N MET A 24 12.14 -4.44 -7.55
CA MET A 24 12.21 -4.54 -9.01
C MET A 24 10.82 -4.33 -9.59
N SER A 25 10.76 -3.76 -10.79
CA SER A 25 9.52 -3.73 -11.57
C SER A 25 9.12 -5.15 -11.98
N LEU A 26 7.82 -5.38 -12.14
CA LEU A 26 7.30 -6.68 -12.56
C LEU A 26 7.73 -6.98 -13.99
N ASN A 27 8.32 -8.15 -14.19
CA ASN A 27 8.58 -8.69 -15.53
C ASN A 27 7.28 -9.21 -16.18
N GLU A 28 7.35 -9.57 -17.47
CA GLU A 28 6.17 -10.02 -18.24
C GLU A 28 5.48 -11.25 -17.62
N GLN A 29 6.25 -12.23 -17.14
CA GLN A 29 5.71 -13.43 -16.50
C GLN A 29 4.98 -13.08 -15.20
N GLN A 30 5.61 -12.26 -14.35
CA GLN A 30 5.00 -11.77 -13.11
C GLN A 30 3.72 -10.98 -13.39
N ARG A 31 3.72 -10.11 -14.40
CA ARG A 31 2.52 -9.34 -14.80
C ARG A 31 1.37 -10.27 -15.16
N LYS A 32 1.60 -11.27 -16.02
CA LYS A 32 0.58 -12.23 -16.43
C LYS A 32 -0.01 -12.99 -15.23
N GLN A 33 0.82 -13.39 -14.28
CA GLN A 33 0.40 -14.18 -13.12
C GLN A 33 -0.28 -13.33 -12.03
N LEU A 34 0.26 -12.14 -11.74
CA LEU A 34 -0.14 -11.34 -10.59
C LEU A 34 -1.24 -10.32 -10.91
N LEU A 35 -1.33 -9.83 -12.16
CA LEU A 35 -2.35 -8.85 -12.54
C LEU A 35 -3.69 -9.49 -12.86
N GLN A 36 -3.71 -10.70 -13.44
CA GLN A 36 -4.97 -11.32 -13.87
C GLN A 36 -6.00 -11.44 -12.72
N PRO A 37 -5.64 -11.93 -11.51
CA PRO A 37 -6.60 -12.01 -10.40
C PRO A 37 -7.12 -10.64 -9.93
N LEU A 38 -6.33 -9.56 -10.12
CA LEU A 38 -6.77 -8.19 -9.81
C LEU A 38 -7.68 -7.65 -10.90
N ILE A 39 -7.38 -7.94 -12.16
CA ILE A 39 -8.19 -7.56 -13.33
C ILE A 39 -9.59 -8.20 -13.23
N ASP A 40 -9.65 -9.48 -12.86
CA ASP A 40 -10.91 -10.20 -12.64
C ASP A 40 -11.76 -9.56 -11.52
N LYS A 41 -11.13 -8.85 -10.60
CA LYS A 41 -11.77 -8.08 -9.51
C LYS A 41 -12.02 -6.61 -9.86
N GLY A 42 -11.85 -6.21 -11.12
CA GLY A 42 -12.17 -4.88 -11.61
C GLY A 42 -11.03 -3.85 -11.52
N TRP A 43 -9.80 -4.27 -11.19
CA TRP A 43 -8.63 -3.41 -11.41
C TRP A 43 -8.35 -3.28 -12.91
N ARG A 44 -7.82 -2.13 -13.33
CA ARG A 44 -7.40 -1.90 -14.72
C ARG A 44 -5.96 -1.41 -14.77
N VAL A 45 -5.22 -1.87 -15.77
CA VAL A 45 -3.93 -1.28 -16.13
C VAL A 45 -4.20 0.05 -16.82
N ILE A 46 -3.45 1.10 -16.47
CA ILE A 46 -3.58 2.42 -17.09
C ILE A 46 -2.74 2.45 -18.39
N GLU A 47 -3.28 3.04 -19.46
CA GLU A 47 -2.63 3.04 -20.79
C GLU A 47 -1.32 3.86 -20.83
N ASP A 48 -1.30 5.04 -20.20
CA ASP A 48 -0.17 5.99 -20.28
C ASP A 48 0.81 5.93 -19.10
N ARG A 49 0.60 4.98 -18.18
CA ARG A 49 1.42 4.87 -16.96
C ARG A 49 1.46 3.42 -16.50
N ASP A 50 2.64 2.94 -16.15
CA ASP A 50 2.80 1.61 -15.54
C ASP A 50 2.26 1.59 -14.11
N ALA A 51 0.94 1.44 -14.02
CA ALA A 51 0.12 1.57 -12.84
C ALA A 51 -1.18 0.79 -13.00
N ILE A 52 -1.81 0.45 -11.87
CA ILE A 52 -3.16 -0.13 -11.82
C ILE A 52 -4.12 0.80 -11.10
N ARG A 53 -5.38 0.79 -11.52
CA ARG A 53 -6.45 1.63 -10.95
C ARG A 53 -7.70 0.83 -10.63
N LYS A 54 -8.37 1.17 -9.53
CA LYS A 54 -9.71 0.67 -9.18
C LYS A 54 -10.57 1.78 -8.59
N ASN A 55 -11.84 1.77 -8.95
CA ASN A 55 -12.87 2.61 -8.35
C ASN A 55 -13.67 1.81 -7.34
N LEU A 56 -13.79 2.34 -6.13
CA LEU A 56 -14.54 1.77 -5.02
C LEU A 56 -15.69 2.71 -4.66
N GLN A 57 -16.83 2.13 -4.26
CA GLN A 57 -18.00 2.88 -3.83
C GLN A 57 -18.57 2.26 -2.54
N PHE A 58 -18.76 3.10 -1.53
CA PHE A 58 -19.32 2.75 -0.23
C PHE A 58 -20.72 3.34 -0.07
N LYS A 59 -21.39 3.07 1.06
CA LYS A 59 -22.73 3.63 1.32
C LYS A 59 -22.69 5.14 1.60
N ASN A 60 -21.64 5.60 2.28
CA ASN A 60 -21.51 6.97 2.77
C ASN A 60 -20.03 7.32 3.02
N PHE A 61 -19.77 8.56 3.44
CA PHE A 61 -18.41 9.04 3.68
C PHE A 61 -17.70 8.38 4.87
N TYR A 62 -18.39 8.09 5.98
CA TYR A 62 -17.71 7.53 7.16
C TYR A 62 -17.25 6.09 6.91
N GLU A 63 -18.00 5.29 6.13
CA GLU A 63 -17.57 3.96 5.69
C GLU A 63 -16.35 4.05 4.76
N ALA A 64 -16.40 4.94 3.77
CA ALA A 64 -15.27 5.18 2.87
C ALA A 64 -14.01 5.60 3.64
N PHE A 65 -14.13 6.53 4.58
CA PHE A 65 -13.00 7.00 5.38
C PHE A 65 -12.50 5.95 6.38
N GLY A 66 -13.39 5.14 6.96
CA GLY A 66 -13.01 3.99 7.79
C GLY A 66 -12.24 2.93 7.01
N PHE A 67 -12.63 2.67 5.77
CA PHE A 67 -11.87 1.84 4.84
C PHE A 67 -10.49 2.45 4.54
N MET A 68 -10.44 3.75 4.20
CA MET A 68 -9.19 4.46 3.94
C MET A 68 -8.22 4.40 5.12
N THR A 69 -8.73 4.53 6.35
CA THR A 69 -7.92 4.47 7.58
C THR A 69 -7.21 3.12 7.71
N GLN A 70 -7.89 2.02 7.43
CA GLN A 70 -7.30 0.68 7.46
C GLN A 70 -6.24 0.50 6.37
N VAL A 71 -6.51 1.00 5.15
CA VAL A 71 -5.52 1.02 4.06
C VAL A 71 -4.29 1.83 4.44
N ALA A 72 -4.47 3.01 5.04
CA ALA A 72 -3.36 3.88 5.47
C ALA A 72 -2.46 3.20 6.52
N MET A 73 -3.05 2.51 7.51
CA MET A 73 -2.28 1.76 8.50
C MET A 73 -1.44 0.64 7.88
N TYR A 74 -2.00 -0.07 6.89
CA TYR A 74 -1.29 -1.14 6.20
C TYR A 74 -0.20 -0.58 5.26
N ALA A 75 -0.52 0.48 4.51
CA ALA A 75 0.39 1.19 3.64
C ALA A 75 1.65 1.67 4.40
N GLU A 76 1.45 2.26 5.59
CA GLU A 76 2.58 2.66 6.43
C GLU A 76 3.42 1.47 6.91
N LYS A 77 2.76 0.39 7.35
CA LYS A 77 3.47 -0.82 7.78
C LYS A 77 4.37 -1.40 6.68
N MET A 78 3.95 -1.30 5.42
CA MET A 78 4.73 -1.78 4.28
C MET A 78 5.62 -0.72 3.61
N ASN A 79 5.59 0.53 4.10
CA ASN A 79 6.24 1.70 3.50
C ASN A 79 5.96 1.79 1.99
N HIS A 80 4.69 1.68 1.61
CA HIS A 80 4.22 1.76 0.23
C HIS A 80 2.81 2.34 0.20
N HIS A 81 2.65 3.49 -0.44
CA HIS A 81 1.45 4.32 -0.30
C HIS A 81 0.64 4.37 -1.59
N PRO A 82 -0.70 4.39 -1.51
CA PRO A 82 -1.54 4.58 -2.68
C PRO A 82 -1.56 6.05 -3.12
N GLU A 83 -1.78 6.29 -4.41
CA GLU A 83 -2.38 7.54 -4.87
C GLU A 83 -3.90 7.36 -4.87
N TRP A 84 -4.63 8.30 -4.30
CA TRP A 84 -6.08 8.21 -4.31
C TRP A 84 -6.78 9.56 -4.44
N PHE A 85 -8.00 9.50 -4.95
CA PHE A 85 -8.92 10.63 -5.03
C PHE A 85 -10.24 10.19 -4.40
N ASN A 86 -10.71 10.96 -3.41
CA ASN A 86 -11.95 10.66 -2.70
C ASN A 86 -12.95 11.80 -2.84
N VAL A 87 -14.20 11.44 -3.18
CA VAL A 87 -15.34 12.34 -3.16
C VAL A 87 -16.50 11.61 -2.47
N TYR A 88 -16.85 12.04 -1.26
CA TYR A 88 -17.91 11.43 -0.45
C TYR A 88 -17.72 9.90 -0.32
N ASN A 89 -18.62 9.11 -0.89
CA ASN A 89 -18.61 7.66 -0.80
C ASN A 89 -17.80 6.96 -1.91
N LYS A 90 -17.08 7.70 -2.76
CA LYS A 90 -16.31 7.16 -3.88
C LYS A 90 -14.82 7.34 -3.64
N ILE A 91 -14.04 6.30 -3.90
CA ILE A 91 -12.58 6.32 -3.84
C ILE A 91 -12.03 5.78 -5.15
N GLU A 92 -11.26 6.59 -5.87
CA GLU A 92 -10.41 6.13 -6.95
C GLU A 92 -9.02 5.86 -6.38
N VAL A 93 -8.51 4.64 -6.55
CA VAL A 93 -7.18 4.22 -6.10
C VAL A 93 -6.31 3.93 -7.30
N THR A 94 -5.11 4.52 -7.34
CA THR A 94 -4.06 4.25 -8.31
C THR A 94 -2.81 3.76 -7.58
N LEU A 95 -2.22 2.65 -8.04
CA LEU A 95 -1.02 2.04 -7.45
C LEU A 95 0.10 1.94 -8.50
N SER A 96 1.29 2.39 -8.11
CA SER A 96 2.54 2.31 -8.85
C SER A 96 3.70 2.57 -7.90
N SER A 97 4.88 2.03 -8.19
CA SER A 97 6.08 2.22 -7.39
C SER A 97 7.02 3.25 -8.07
N HIS A 98 7.11 4.45 -7.49
CA HIS A 98 7.91 5.54 -8.04
C HIS A 98 9.41 5.23 -8.14
N ASP A 99 9.96 4.51 -7.16
CA ASP A 99 11.39 4.16 -7.06
C ASP A 99 11.86 3.17 -8.14
N VAL A 100 10.93 2.43 -8.75
CA VAL A 100 11.21 1.52 -9.88
C VAL A 100 10.53 1.96 -11.18
N ASN A 101 9.94 3.16 -11.20
CA ASN A 101 9.20 3.73 -12.33
C ASN A 101 8.15 2.77 -12.92
N GLY A 102 7.40 2.07 -12.07
CA GLY A 102 6.42 1.10 -12.56
C GLY A 102 5.78 0.23 -11.50
N LEU A 103 5.07 -0.81 -11.92
CA LEU A 103 4.45 -1.78 -11.02
C LEU A 103 5.51 -2.67 -10.40
N SER A 104 5.43 -2.89 -9.09
CA SER A 104 6.22 -3.86 -8.33
C SER A 104 5.34 -4.80 -7.53
N GLU A 105 5.94 -5.81 -6.89
CA GLU A 105 5.22 -6.71 -5.99
C GLU A 105 4.54 -5.99 -4.82
N ARG A 106 5.02 -4.80 -4.43
CA ARG A 106 4.38 -3.98 -3.39
C ARG A 106 3.02 -3.46 -3.83
N ASP A 107 2.89 -3.05 -5.10
CA ASP A 107 1.61 -2.61 -5.67
C ASP A 107 0.60 -3.76 -5.65
N ILE A 108 1.03 -4.96 -6.06
CA ILE A 108 0.19 -6.16 -6.03
C ILE A 108 -0.25 -6.48 -4.60
N LYS A 109 0.68 -6.42 -3.63
CA LYS A 109 0.38 -6.72 -2.22
C LYS A 109 -0.62 -5.73 -1.63
N LEU A 110 -0.45 -4.44 -1.92
CA LEU A 110 -1.38 -3.40 -1.46
C LEU A 110 -2.76 -3.54 -2.14
N ALA A 111 -2.80 -3.84 -3.44
CA ALA A 111 -4.04 -4.11 -4.16
C ALA A 111 -4.79 -5.31 -3.57
N CYS A 112 -4.10 -6.41 -3.28
CA CYS A 112 -4.70 -7.59 -2.65
C CYS A 112 -5.27 -7.28 -1.26
N PHE A 113 -4.59 -6.46 -0.46
CA PHE A 113 -5.10 -6.04 0.84
C PHE A 113 -6.36 -5.15 0.69
N ILE A 114 -6.37 -4.24 -0.27
CA ILE A 114 -7.54 -3.42 -0.62
C ILE A 114 -8.74 -4.31 -1.03
N GLU A 115 -8.51 -5.37 -1.81
CA GLU A 115 -9.55 -6.35 -2.15
C GLU A 115 -10.07 -7.08 -0.91
N GLU A 116 -9.20 -7.51 -0.01
CA GLU A 116 -9.62 -8.19 1.21
C GLU A 116 -10.49 -7.29 2.09
N LEU A 117 -10.15 -6.01 2.20
CA LEU A 117 -10.91 -5.04 2.98
C LEU A 117 -12.24 -4.64 2.34
N SER A 118 -12.28 -4.47 1.02
CA SER A 118 -13.47 -3.98 0.31
C SER A 118 -14.57 -5.02 0.12
N ASN A 119 -14.26 -6.31 0.33
CA ASN A 119 -15.22 -7.41 0.28
C ASN A 119 -15.80 -7.78 1.66
N LYS A 120 -15.56 -6.97 2.70
CA LYS A 120 -16.15 -7.13 4.05
C LYS A 120 -17.42 -6.29 4.18
#